data_AF-A0A830CID9-F1
#
_entry.id   AF-A0A830CID9-F1
#
_cell.length_a   1.000
_cell.length_b   1.000
_cell.length_c   1.000
_cell.angle_alpha   90.00
_cell.angle_beta   90.00
_cell.angle_gamma   90.00
#
_symmetry.space_group_name_H-M   'P 1'
#
loop_
_entity.id
_entity.type
_entity.pdbx_description
1 polymer ?
#
loop_
_entity_poly.entity_id
_entity_poly.type
_entity_poly.pdbx_seq_one_letter_code
_entity_poly.pdbx_strand_id
1 'polypeptide(L)'
;MAFSSVQSIVLLCCLVCPSLIASSPTPQDPEFVVQEIHRKLNESRRKLGFLSCNTGNPIDDCWRCDSNWEQNRQKLADCAIGFGKNAIGGRDGKIYVVTDSGDNDVVNPEPGTLRYAVIQEEPLWIIFARDMVIQLKEELIMNSFKTIDGRGASVHIANGPCITIQYVTNIIIHGVHIHDCKQGGNAMVRDSTRHYGWRTISDGDVMLLGHSDSYTQDKGMQVTIAFNHFGEGLVQRMPRCRHGYFHVVNNDYTHWEMYAIGGSAAPTINSQGNRFLAPDRLFDKEVTKHEDAPESEWKTWNWRSEGDLMLNGAFFTPSGAAGTSSSYAKASSLGAKPSALVGSITATSGALICRKGSKC
;
A
#
# COMPACT_ATOMS: atom_id res chain seq x y z
N MET A 1 85.86 -15.05 -61.09
CA MET A 1 86.13 -16.49 -61.24
C MET A 1 85.78 -17.18 -59.93
N ALA A 2 85.05 -18.29 -60.04
CA ALA A 2 84.97 -19.43 -59.13
C ALA A 2 84.59 -19.21 -57.64
N PHE A 3 83.36 -19.66 -57.33
CA PHE A 3 82.95 -20.59 -56.27
C PHE A 3 83.94 -21.03 -55.17
N SER A 4 83.41 -21.09 -53.94
CA SER A 4 83.32 -22.31 -53.07
C SER A 4 83.35 -21.86 -51.59
N SER A 5 82.22 -21.91 -50.87
CA SER A 5 81.75 -23.00 -50.00
C SER A 5 82.67 -23.29 -48.81
N VAL A 6 82.13 -23.19 -47.58
CA VAL A 6 82.27 -24.11 -46.42
C VAL A 6 81.23 -23.71 -45.36
N GLN A 7 80.54 -24.72 -44.80
CA GLN A 7 79.58 -24.67 -43.69
C GLN A 7 80.25 -24.39 -42.32
N SER A 8 79.57 -23.70 -41.40
CA SER A 8 79.14 -24.25 -40.09
C SER A 8 78.77 -23.19 -39.03
N ILE A 9 77.56 -23.37 -38.48
CA ILE A 9 77.13 -23.24 -37.07
C ILE A 9 77.18 -21.85 -36.41
N VAL A 10 76.04 -21.39 -35.87
CA VAL A 10 75.81 -21.04 -34.44
C VAL A 10 74.51 -20.20 -34.31
N LEU A 11 73.53 -20.82 -33.65
CA LEU A 11 72.63 -20.26 -32.63
C LEU A 11 71.92 -18.91 -32.91
N LEU A 12 70.65 -18.98 -33.31
CA LEU A 12 69.75 -17.84 -33.34
C LEU A 12 68.90 -17.81 -32.05
N CYS A 13 69.17 -16.82 -31.20
CA CYS A 13 68.26 -16.37 -30.15
C CYS A 13 66.91 -15.98 -30.75
N CYS A 14 65.83 -16.66 -30.35
CA CYS A 14 64.48 -16.19 -30.57
C CYS A 14 63.98 -15.41 -29.35
N LEU A 15 63.49 -14.21 -29.65
CA LEU A 15 63.05 -13.18 -28.74
C LEU A 15 61.75 -13.53 -28.00
N VAL A 16 61.71 -13.02 -26.78
CA VAL A 16 60.62 -12.91 -25.80
C VAL A 16 59.26 -12.53 -26.40
N CYS A 17 58.22 -13.27 -26.01
CA CYS A 17 56.87 -12.74 -25.79
C CYS A 17 56.27 -13.44 -24.56
N PRO A 18 55.94 -12.71 -23.48
CA PRO A 18 55.33 -13.30 -22.30
C PRO A 18 53.86 -13.63 -22.60
N SER A 19 53.51 -14.90 -22.44
CA SER A 19 52.15 -15.40 -22.46
C SER A 19 51.32 -14.70 -21.38
N LEU A 20 50.32 -13.93 -21.80
CA LEU A 20 49.23 -13.49 -20.93
C LEU A 20 48.48 -14.73 -20.45
N ILE A 21 48.75 -15.16 -19.21
CA ILE A 21 47.89 -16.11 -18.52
C ILE A 21 46.65 -15.32 -18.12
N ALA A 22 45.56 -15.46 -18.89
CA ALA A 22 44.24 -15.10 -18.44
C ALA A 22 43.88 -16.05 -17.29
N SER A 23 43.94 -15.56 -16.05
CA SER A 23 43.37 -16.26 -14.90
C SER A 23 41.86 -16.30 -15.08
N SER A 24 41.34 -17.50 -15.33
CA SER A 24 39.91 -17.78 -15.18
C SER A 24 39.46 -17.38 -13.76
N PRO A 25 38.30 -16.74 -13.58
CA PRO A 25 37.78 -16.52 -12.25
C PRO A 25 37.53 -17.90 -11.63
N THR A 26 38.17 -18.16 -10.49
CA THR A 26 37.90 -19.34 -9.67
C THR A 26 36.40 -19.42 -9.39
N PRO A 27 35.78 -20.62 -9.41
CA PRO A 27 34.41 -20.78 -8.95
C PRO A 27 34.34 -20.26 -7.52
N GLN A 28 33.65 -19.13 -7.32
CA GLN A 28 33.42 -18.62 -5.98
C GLN A 28 32.57 -19.67 -5.27
N ASP A 29 33.09 -20.18 -4.17
CA ASP A 29 32.38 -21.08 -3.27
C ASP A 29 30.97 -20.50 -3.00
N PRO A 30 29.89 -21.21 -3.35
CA PRO A 30 28.52 -20.74 -3.17
C PRO A 30 28.25 -20.31 -1.72
N GLU A 31 28.87 -20.96 -0.74
CA GLU A 31 28.72 -20.61 0.67
C GLU A 31 29.37 -19.27 1.00
N PHE A 32 30.53 -18.98 0.41
CA PHE A 32 31.20 -17.69 0.55
C PHE A 32 30.39 -16.55 -0.09
N VAL A 33 29.78 -16.78 -1.26
CA VAL A 33 28.90 -15.80 -1.92
C VAL A 33 27.67 -15.53 -1.05
N VAL A 34 27.06 -16.58 -0.47
CA VAL A 34 25.91 -16.46 0.43
C VAL A 34 26.28 -15.71 1.72
N GLN A 35 27.46 -15.97 2.28
CA GLN A 35 27.97 -15.27 3.47
C GLN A 35 28.26 -13.79 3.18
N GLU A 36 28.84 -13.48 2.02
CA GLU A 36 29.12 -12.11 1.61
C GLU A 36 27.82 -11.32 1.33
N ILE A 37 26.82 -11.96 0.73
CA ILE A 37 25.47 -11.39 0.58
C ILE A 37 24.84 -11.16 1.96
N HIS A 38 24.91 -12.12 2.88
CA HIS A 38 24.42 -11.95 4.25
C HIS A 38 25.13 -10.82 4.99
N ARG A 39 26.44 -10.69 4.82
CA ARG A 39 27.25 -9.60 5.40
C ARG A 39 26.84 -8.25 4.85
N LYS A 40 26.70 -8.12 3.53
CA LYS A 40 26.22 -6.89 2.87
C LYS A 40 24.79 -6.53 3.26
N LEU A 41 23.91 -7.53 3.41
CA LEU A 41 22.55 -7.36 3.93
C LEU A 41 22.55 -6.92 5.39
N ASN A 42 23.42 -7.47 6.23
CA ASN A 42 23.55 -7.11 7.64
C ASN A 42 24.19 -5.73 7.84
N GLU A 43 25.16 -5.33 7.00
CA GLU A 43 25.72 -3.98 6.97
C GLU A 43 24.67 -2.95 6.50
N SER A 44 23.87 -3.30 5.48
CA SER A 44 22.75 -2.49 5.02
C SER A 44 21.67 -2.37 6.11
N ARG A 45 21.36 -3.47 6.82
CA ARG A 45 20.45 -3.48 7.98
C ARG A 45 20.98 -2.65 9.14
N ARG A 46 22.29 -2.67 9.42
CA ARG A 46 22.93 -1.81 10.45
C ARG A 46 22.88 -0.33 10.06
N LYS A 47 23.03 0.01 8.77
CA LYS A 47 22.86 1.37 8.25
C LYS A 47 21.39 1.83 8.28
N LEU A 48 20.45 0.93 8.02
CA LEU A 48 19.01 1.19 8.20
C LEU A 48 18.59 1.27 9.67
N GLY A 49 19.25 0.53 10.58
CA GLY A 49 18.91 0.50 12.00
C GLY A 49 19.11 1.82 12.75
N PHE A 50 19.86 2.76 12.18
CA PHE A 50 20.00 4.13 12.71
C PHE A 50 18.84 5.06 12.27
N LEU A 51 18.10 4.69 11.22
CA LEU A 51 17.02 5.49 10.61
C LEU A 51 15.63 4.85 10.75
N SER A 52 15.56 3.55 11.05
CA SER A 52 14.33 2.78 11.19
C SER A 52 13.81 2.83 12.63
N CYS A 53 12.49 2.97 12.77
CA CYS A 53 11.80 2.84 14.06
C CYS A 53 11.78 1.43 14.62
N ASN A 54 12.34 0.46 13.89
CA ASN A 54 12.33 -0.95 14.23
C ASN A 54 10.92 -1.44 14.61
N THR A 55 9.87 -0.79 14.10
CA THR A 55 8.50 -1.29 14.22
C THR A 55 8.33 -2.56 13.39
N GLY A 56 9.19 -2.73 12.39
CA GLY A 56 9.13 -3.79 11.41
C GLY A 56 8.19 -3.48 10.25
N ASN A 57 7.40 -2.39 10.35
CA ASN A 57 6.58 -1.85 9.27
C ASN A 57 7.42 -0.86 8.43
N PRO A 58 7.71 -1.18 7.15
CA PRO A 58 8.59 -0.37 6.31
C PRO A 58 8.03 1.02 5.97
N ILE A 59 6.70 1.21 6.01
CA ILE A 59 6.07 2.51 5.78
C ILE A 59 6.35 3.42 6.97
N ASP A 60 6.05 2.94 8.18
CA ASP A 60 6.28 3.71 9.42
C ASP A 60 7.77 3.96 9.64
N ASP A 61 8.60 2.93 9.49
CA ASP A 61 10.04 3.02 9.71
C ASP A 61 10.73 4.06 8.79
N CYS A 62 10.10 4.47 7.68
CA CYS A 62 10.64 5.45 6.73
C CYS A 62 10.53 6.92 7.23
N TRP A 63 9.49 7.26 7.98
CA TRP A 63 9.24 8.66 8.40
C TRP A 63 9.10 8.84 9.91
N ARG A 64 8.55 7.86 10.62
CA ARG A 64 8.04 8.01 11.98
C ARG A 64 9.10 8.38 13.01
N CYS A 65 10.35 8.00 12.73
CA CYS A 65 11.49 8.22 13.61
C CYS A 65 12.13 9.58 13.51
N ASP A 66 11.70 10.38 12.53
CA ASP A 66 12.09 11.76 12.44
C ASP A 66 11.41 12.56 13.56
N SER A 67 12.18 12.98 14.57
CA SER A 67 11.67 13.87 15.63
C SER A 67 11.24 15.24 15.09
N ASN A 68 11.69 15.60 13.89
CA ASN A 68 11.35 16.83 13.18
C ASN A 68 10.34 16.55 12.04
N TRP A 69 9.55 15.48 12.15
CA TRP A 69 8.50 15.15 11.18
C TRP A 69 7.56 16.32 10.91
N GLU A 70 7.37 17.24 11.87
CA GLU A 70 6.54 18.44 11.70
C GLU A 70 7.13 19.39 10.66
N GLN A 71 8.45 19.63 10.70
CA GLN A 71 9.16 20.45 9.71
C GLN A 71 9.32 19.69 8.39
N ASN A 72 9.39 18.36 8.45
CA ASN A 72 9.58 17.47 7.30
C ASN A 72 8.31 16.72 6.91
N ARG A 73 7.11 17.32 7.11
CA ARG A 73 5.81 16.62 6.95
C ARG A 73 5.70 15.87 5.64
N GLN A 74 6.13 16.50 4.57
CA GLN A 74 5.98 16.00 3.21
C GLN A 74 6.83 14.77 2.91
N LYS A 75 7.84 14.46 3.73
CA LYS A 75 8.66 13.23 3.63
C LYS A 75 7.81 11.95 3.66
N LEU A 76 6.64 12.00 4.32
CA LEU A 76 5.68 10.89 4.34
C LEU A 76 5.33 10.39 2.92
N ALA A 77 5.27 11.29 1.93
CA ALA A 77 4.93 10.93 0.56
C ALA A 77 5.97 10.02 -0.13
N ASP A 78 7.19 9.94 0.41
CA ASP A 78 8.25 9.06 -0.10
C ASP A 78 8.18 7.64 0.50
N CYS A 79 7.32 7.42 1.49
CA CYS A 79 7.28 6.19 2.28
C CYS A 79 6.21 5.19 1.82
N ALA A 80 5.40 5.55 0.82
CA ALA A 80 4.40 4.66 0.26
C ALA A 80 5.04 3.47 -0.46
N ILE A 81 4.41 2.31 -0.35
CA ILE A 81 4.85 1.07 -1.01
C ILE A 81 3.69 0.42 -1.78
N GLY A 82 3.96 -0.73 -2.41
CA GLY A 82 2.96 -1.46 -3.17
C GLY A 82 2.57 -0.74 -4.47
N PHE A 83 1.35 -0.98 -4.95
CA PHE A 83 0.88 -0.35 -6.20
C PHE A 83 0.66 1.16 -6.07
N GLY A 84 0.38 1.67 -4.86
CA GLY A 84 0.18 3.10 -4.57
C GLY A 84 1.47 3.90 -4.35
N LYS A 85 2.66 3.28 -4.45
CA LYS A 85 3.96 3.88 -4.08
C LYS A 85 4.32 5.19 -4.80
N ASN A 86 3.70 5.47 -5.95
CA ASN A 86 3.96 6.66 -6.75
C ASN A 86 3.05 7.84 -6.40
N ALA A 87 2.09 7.66 -5.48
CA ALA A 87 1.19 8.74 -5.09
C ALA A 87 1.95 9.78 -4.25
N ILE A 88 2.14 10.97 -4.81
CA ILE A 88 2.91 12.05 -4.13
C ILE A 88 2.02 12.98 -3.28
N GLY A 89 0.71 12.84 -3.37
CA GLY A 89 -0.23 13.72 -2.66
C GLY A 89 -0.02 15.19 -3.04
N GLY A 90 -0.06 16.07 -2.05
CA GLY A 90 0.27 17.49 -2.17
C GLY A 90 1.73 17.84 -1.88
N ARG A 91 2.66 16.89 -2.02
CA ARG A 91 4.12 17.16 -1.89
C ARG A 91 4.52 18.27 -2.87
N ASP A 92 5.50 19.07 -2.47
CA ASP A 92 6.01 20.26 -3.20
C ASP A 92 4.99 21.42 -3.27
N GLY A 93 3.77 21.20 -2.78
CA GLY A 93 2.74 22.19 -2.58
C GLY A 93 2.89 22.99 -1.28
N LYS A 94 2.08 24.03 -1.16
CA LYS A 94 2.00 24.84 0.07
C LYS A 94 1.31 24.05 1.17
N ILE A 95 1.70 24.33 2.42
CA ILE A 95 0.93 23.88 3.58
C ILE A 95 -0.30 24.77 3.69
N TYR A 96 -1.47 24.14 3.73
CA TYR A 96 -2.74 24.79 4.05
C TYR A 96 -3.19 24.34 5.43
N VAL A 97 -3.57 25.29 6.29
CA VAL A 97 -4.00 25.00 7.67
C VAL A 97 -5.51 25.18 7.77
N VAL A 98 -6.22 24.09 8.04
CA VAL A 98 -7.65 24.11 8.38
C VAL A 98 -7.79 24.70 9.77
N THR A 99 -8.51 25.83 9.85
CA THR A 99 -8.77 26.58 11.09
C THR A 99 -10.25 26.55 11.48
N ASP A 100 -11.13 26.18 10.55
CA ASP A 100 -12.57 26.04 10.72
C ASP A 100 -13.02 24.62 10.35
N SER A 101 -13.80 24.00 11.24
CA SER A 101 -14.39 22.67 11.05
C SER A 101 -15.77 22.72 10.37
N GLY A 102 -16.28 23.91 10.06
CA GLY A 102 -17.56 24.13 9.39
C GLY A 102 -17.59 23.63 7.94
N ASP A 103 -18.80 23.32 7.47
CA ASP A 103 -19.10 22.88 6.10
C ASP A 103 -20.44 23.44 5.62
N ASN A 104 -20.72 24.70 5.94
CA ASN A 104 -22.06 25.28 5.82
C ASN A 104 -22.51 25.51 4.37
N ASP A 105 -21.60 25.93 3.49
CA ASP A 105 -21.85 26.09 2.06
C ASP A 105 -20.98 25.11 1.26
N VAL A 106 -21.62 24.07 0.75
CA VAL A 106 -21.01 22.99 -0.02
C VAL A 106 -20.58 23.47 -1.43
N VAL A 107 -21.23 24.51 -1.94
CA VAL A 107 -20.96 25.09 -3.26
C VAL A 107 -19.96 26.23 -3.17
N ASN A 108 -19.94 27.03 -2.10
CA ASN A 108 -18.99 28.14 -1.94
C ASN A 108 -18.27 28.02 -0.59
N PRO A 109 -17.39 27.03 -0.42
CA PRO A 109 -16.71 26.82 0.84
C PRO A 109 -15.81 28.01 1.20
N GLU A 110 -15.75 28.36 2.47
CA GLU A 110 -14.98 29.50 2.96
C GLU A 110 -13.49 29.14 3.16
N PRO A 111 -12.55 30.05 2.88
CA PRO A 111 -11.16 29.89 3.27
C PRO A 111 -11.03 29.61 4.77
N GLY A 112 -10.14 28.70 5.14
CA GLY A 112 -10.01 28.14 6.49
C GLY A 112 -10.68 26.78 6.68
N THR A 113 -11.63 26.39 5.82
CA THR A 113 -12.32 25.08 5.89
C THR A 113 -11.56 23.98 5.15
N LEU A 114 -11.87 22.72 5.47
CA LEU A 114 -11.37 21.54 4.75
C LEU A 114 -11.88 21.50 3.30
N ARG A 115 -13.18 21.79 3.08
CA ARG A 115 -13.78 21.76 1.74
C ARG A 115 -13.13 22.77 0.80
N TYR A 116 -12.83 23.98 1.28
CA TYR A 116 -12.10 24.95 0.47
C TYR A 116 -10.72 24.41 0.07
N ALA A 117 -9.99 23.80 1.00
CA ALA A 117 -8.63 23.32 0.76
C ALA A 117 -8.57 22.23 -0.32
N VAL A 118 -9.47 21.25 -0.26
CA VAL A 118 -9.37 20.05 -1.10
C VAL A 118 -9.74 20.30 -2.57
N ILE A 119 -10.47 21.38 -2.87
CA ILE A 119 -10.90 21.71 -4.25
C ILE A 119 -9.92 22.59 -5.02
N GLN A 120 -8.87 23.12 -4.36
CA GLN A 120 -7.91 24.03 -5.01
C GLN A 120 -7.18 23.33 -6.17
N GLU A 121 -6.78 24.10 -7.19
CA GLU A 121 -6.08 23.54 -8.36
C GLU A 121 -4.63 23.18 -8.03
N GLU A 122 -3.97 23.98 -7.20
CA GLU A 122 -2.59 23.75 -6.82
C GLU A 122 -2.43 22.54 -5.87
N PRO A 123 -1.25 21.90 -5.87
CA PRO A 123 -0.92 20.90 -4.85
C PRO A 123 -0.98 21.50 -3.45
N LEU A 124 -1.65 20.82 -2.51
CA LEU A 124 -1.75 21.27 -1.12
C LEU A 124 -1.50 20.14 -0.13
N TRP A 125 -0.65 20.45 0.86
CA TRP A 125 -0.47 19.64 2.06
C TRP A 125 -1.34 20.21 3.19
N ILE A 126 -2.50 19.60 3.39
CA ILE A 126 -3.56 20.11 4.27
C ILE A 126 -3.34 19.55 5.67
N ILE A 127 -3.18 20.44 6.65
CA ILE A 127 -3.04 20.13 8.07
C ILE A 127 -4.12 20.82 8.90
N PHE A 128 -4.21 20.51 10.18
CA PHE A 128 -5.25 21.02 11.07
C PHE A 128 -4.64 21.82 12.22
N ALA A 129 -5.23 22.98 12.52
CA ALA A 129 -4.71 23.90 13.54
C ALA A 129 -4.87 23.35 14.98
N ARG A 130 -5.88 22.50 15.19
CA ARG A 130 -6.29 21.94 16.48
C ARG A 130 -7.11 20.68 16.25
N ASP A 131 -7.45 19.99 17.34
CA ASP A 131 -8.41 18.90 17.33
C ASP A 131 -9.76 19.38 16.78
N MET A 132 -10.37 18.61 15.89
CA MET A 132 -11.60 18.99 15.19
C MET A 132 -12.48 17.79 14.90
N VAL A 133 -13.78 17.99 15.02
CA VAL A 133 -14.80 17.10 14.45
C VAL A 133 -15.44 17.84 13.29
N ILE A 134 -15.25 17.32 12.08
CA ILE A 134 -15.75 17.88 10.82
C ILE A 134 -16.95 17.04 10.42
N GLN A 135 -18.14 17.62 10.59
CA GLN A 135 -19.37 17.04 10.08
C GLN A 135 -19.66 17.65 8.71
N LEU A 136 -19.34 16.90 7.67
CA LEU A 136 -19.64 17.31 6.30
C LEU A 136 -21.16 17.34 6.09
N LYS A 137 -21.63 18.27 5.26
CA LYS A 137 -23.03 18.35 4.82
C LYS A 137 -23.30 17.46 3.61
N GLU A 138 -22.29 17.30 2.76
CA GLU A 138 -22.32 16.48 1.55
C GLU A 138 -20.97 15.82 1.31
N GLU A 139 -20.88 14.88 0.36
CA GLU A 139 -19.63 14.22 -0.02
C GLU A 139 -18.48 15.24 -0.17
N LEU A 140 -17.33 14.98 0.45
CA LEU A 140 -16.13 15.77 0.27
C LEU A 140 -15.42 15.31 -1.00
N ILE A 141 -15.72 15.97 -2.11
CA ILE A 141 -15.05 15.75 -3.39
C ILE A 141 -13.82 16.65 -3.47
N MET A 142 -12.72 16.13 -4.02
CA MET A 142 -11.43 16.82 -4.07
C MET A 142 -10.79 16.79 -5.45
N ASN A 143 -9.90 17.75 -5.68
CA ASN A 143 -9.04 17.81 -6.85
C ASN A 143 -7.79 16.94 -6.65
N SER A 144 -7.01 16.73 -7.71
CA SER A 144 -5.74 16.00 -7.66
C SER A 144 -4.69 16.68 -6.79
N PHE A 145 -3.63 15.94 -6.41
CA PHE A 145 -2.47 16.44 -5.67
C PHE A 145 -2.82 17.02 -4.29
N LYS A 146 -3.56 16.24 -3.51
CA LYS A 146 -3.95 16.62 -2.14
C LYS A 146 -3.40 15.63 -1.13
N THR A 147 -2.84 16.16 -0.06
CA THR A 147 -2.60 15.40 1.16
C THR A 147 -3.50 15.92 2.27
N ILE A 148 -4.31 15.06 2.88
CA ILE A 148 -4.98 15.34 4.17
C ILE A 148 -4.14 14.68 5.26
N ASP A 149 -3.46 15.48 6.07
CA ASP A 149 -2.52 15.04 7.10
C ASP A 149 -2.99 15.48 8.50
N GLY A 150 -3.60 14.54 9.23
CA GLY A 150 -4.07 14.76 10.60
C GLY A 150 -2.97 14.77 11.66
N ARG A 151 -1.70 14.49 11.33
CA ARG A 151 -0.64 14.42 12.34
C ARG A 151 -0.49 15.74 13.10
N GLY A 152 -0.55 15.66 14.43
CA GLY A 152 -0.48 16.80 15.34
C GLY A 152 -1.84 17.30 15.84
N ALA A 153 -2.95 16.70 15.40
CA ALA A 153 -4.30 16.97 15.88
C ALA A 153 -5.16 15.69 15.85
N SER A 154 -6.16 15.59 16.74
CA SER A 154 -7.19 14.57 16.65
C SER A 154 -8.30 15.05 15.71
N VAL A 155 -8.33 14.52 14.49
CA VAL A 155 -9.24 14.97 13.44
C VAL A 155 -10.23 13.87 13.10
N HIS A 156 -11.51 14.16 13.28
CA HIS A 156 -12.61 13.24 13.00
C HIS A 156 -13.46 13.78 11.85
N ILE A 157 -13.63 13.02 10.78
CA ILE A 157 -14.63 13.27 9.73
C ILE A 157 -15.77 12.29 9.99
N ALA A 158 -16.87 12.78 10.55
CA ALA A 158 -17.88 11.90 11.12
C ALA A 158 -19.29 12.49 11.16
N ASN A 159 -20.28 11.61 11.41
CA ASN A 159 -21.69 11.94 11.64
C ASN A 159 -22.44 12.58 10.46
N GLY A 160 -21.84 12.59 9.28
CA GLY A 160 -22.39 13.09 8.02
C GLY A 160 -21.79 12.30 6.85
N PRO A 161 -21.95 12.79 5.61
CA PRO A 161 -21.26 12.22 4.46
C PRO A 161 -19.74 12.26 4.63
N CYS A 162 -19.05 11.44 3.84
CA CYS A 162 -17.60 11.27 3.94
C CYS A 162 -16.90 11.66 2.63
N ILE A 163 -15.79 11.03 2.31
CA ILE A 163 -14.88 11.45 1.23
C ILE A 163 -15.20 10.71 -0.06
N THR A 164 -15.21 11.43 -1.18
CA THR A 164 -15.34 10.86 -2.53
C THR A 164 -14.16 11.29 -3.40
N ILE A 165 -13.40 10.30 -3.88
CA ILE A 165 -12.26 10.49 -4.79
C ILE A 165 -12.67 9.98 -6.17
N GLN A 166 -12.88 10.89 -7.11
CA GLN A 166 -13.34 10.54 -8.47
C GLN A 166 -12.53 11.32 -9.52
N TYR A 167 -12.15 10.65 -10.60
CA TYR A 167 -11.46 11.26 -11.74
C TYR A 167 -10.22 12.11 -11.39
N VAL A 168 -9.53 11.76 -10.30
CA VAL A 168 -8.33 12.46 -9.81
C VAL A 168 -7.19 11.49 -9.50
N THR A 169 -5.99 12.03 -9.34
CA THR A 169 -4.78 11.26 -9.04
C THR A 169 -3.98 11.93 -7.92
N ASN A 170 -3.01 11.20 -7.36
CA ASN A 170 -2.09 11.72 -6.35
C ASN A 170 -2.81 12.26 -5.10
N ILE A 171 -3.49 11.37 -4.40
CA ILE A 171 -4.17 11.68 -3.13
C ILE A 171 -3.52 10.86 -2.01
N ILE A 172 -3.23 11.53 -0.90
CA ILE A 172 -2.80 10.90 0.36
C ILE A 172 -3.78 11.33 1.46
N ILE A 173 -4.36 10.36 2.16
CA ILE A 173 -5.16 10.61 3.37
C ILE A 173 -4.47 9.87 4.51
N HIS A 174 -4.04 10.60 5.53
CA HIS A 174 -3.20 10.05 6.59
C HIS A 174 -3.52 10.67 7.96
N GLY A 175 -3.57 9.82 8.99
CA GLY A 175 -3.67 10.26 10.37
C GLY A 175 -5.01 10.90 10.74
N VAL A 176 -6.10 10.55 10.06
CA VAL A 176 -7.46 11.04 10.36
C VAL A 176 -8.38 9.89 10.77
N HIS A 177 -9.36 10.19 11.61
CA HIS A 177 -10.44 9.27 11.95
C HIS A 177 -11.63 9.51 11.03
N ILE A 178 -12.12 8.48 10.33
CA ILE A 178 -13.32 8.54 9.50
C ILE A 178 -14.28 7.47 10.01
N HIS A 179 -15.45 7.88 10.49
CA HIS A 179 -16.40 6.97 11.12
C HIS A 179 -17.83 7.55 11.09
N ASP A 180 -18.83 6.70 11.31
CA ASP A 180 -20.25 7.10 11.32
C ASP A 180 -20.66 7.87 10.06
N CYS A 181 -20.12 7.46 8.91
CA CYS A 181 -20.48 8.03 7.61
C CYS A 181 -21.96 7.78 7.32
N LYS A 182 -22.65 8.82 6.91
CA LYS A 182 -24.07 8.78 6.53
C LYS A 182 -24.21 9.08 5.04
N GLN A 183 -25.31 8.63 4.45
CA GLN A 183 -25.59 8.93 3.06
C GLN A 183 -25.71 10.46 2.87
N GLY A 184 -24.98 10.98 1.88
CA GLY A 184 -25.20 12.32 1.32
C GLY A 184 -25.89 12.23 -0.03
N GLY A 185 -26.19 13.36 -0.63
CA GLY A 185 -26.68 13.48 -2.00
C GLY A 185 -27.96 14.27 -2.14
N ASN A 186 -28.46 14.31 -3.37
CA ASN A 186 -29.52 15.21 -3.83
C ASN A 186 -29.17 16.69 -3.62
N ALA A 187 -27.90 17.02 -3.87
CA ALA A 187 -27.34 18.35 -3.70
C ALA A 187 -26.35 18.70 -4.81
N MET A 188 -26.14 20.01 -5.00
CA MET A 188 -25.02 20.51 -5.79
C MET A 188 -23.77 20.49 -4.94
N VAL A 189 -22.71 19.85 -5.44
CA VAL A 189 -21.44 19.71 -4.72
C VAL A 189 -20.30 20.24 -5.59
N ARG A 190 -19.46 21.11 -5.00
CA ARG A 190 -18.25 21.61 -5.64
C ARG A 190 -17.12 20.60 -5.56
N ASP A 191 -16.45 20.36 -6.68
CA ASP A 191 -15.32 19.43 -6.81
C ASP A 191 -14.02 20.11 -7.28
N SER A 192 -14.13 21.31 -7.87
CA SER A 192 -12.97 22.15 -8.21
C SER A 192 -13.28 23.64 -8.07
N THR A 193 -12.26 24.47 -8.26
CA THR A 193 -12.44 25.94 -8.25
C THR A 193 -13.39 26.43 -9.34
N ARG A 194 -13.57 25.67 -10.43
CA ARG A 194 -14.34 26.06 -11.62
C ARG A 194 -15.58 25.21 -11.88
N HIS A 195 -15.79 24.14 -11.14
CA HIS A 195 -16.87 23.19 -11.39
C HIS A 195 -17.59 22.79 -10.10
N TYR A 196 -18.89 22.60 -10.23
CA TYR A 196 -19.76 21.97 -9.24
C TYR A 196 -20.88 21.25 -9.99
N GLY A 197 -21.35 20.12 -9.47
CA GLY A 197 -22.31 19.25 -10.16
C GLY A 197 -23.32 18.63 -9.22
N TRP A 198 -24.42 18.12 -9.80
CA TRP A 198 -25.46 17.42 -9.04
C TRP A 198 -24.96 16.03 -8.61
N ARG A 199 -25.15 15.70 -7.34
CA ARG A 199 -24.80 14.40 -6.75
C ARG A 199 -26.05 13.64 -6.35
N THR A 200 -26.12 12.37 -6.75
CA THR A 200 -27.14 11.43 -6.28
C THR A 200 -26.73 10.86 -4.92
N ILE A 201 -27.59 10.01 -4.36
CA ILE A 201 -27.37 9.41 -3.05
C ILE A 201 -26.08 8.57 -3.04
N SER A 202 -25.25 8.77 -2.02
CA SER A 202 -24.02 7.98 -1.81
C SER A 202 -24.33 6.61 -1.20
N ASP A 203 -23.55 5.60 -1.59
CA ASP A 203 -23.65 4.23 -1.05
C ASP A 203 -22.72 4.04 0.17
N GLY A 204 -22.83 2.92 0.88
CA GLY A 204 -22.00 2.60 2.04
C GLY A 204 -21.76 1.11 2.24
N ASP A 205 -20.49 0.71 2.27
CA ASP A 205 -20.01 -0.64 2.58
C ASP A 205 -18.54 -0.57 3.06
N VAL A 206 -18.01 -1.62 3.70
CA VAL A 206 -16.65 -1.65 4.29
C VAL A 206 -15.55 -1.36 3.25
N MET A 207 -15.18 -2.36 2.43
CA MET A 207 -14.17 -2.21 1.37
C MET A 207 -14.59 -3.02 0.14
N LEU A 208 -15.26 -2.34 -0.80
CA LEU A 208 -15.66 -2.91 -2.08
C LEU A 208 -14.76 -2.39 -3.19
N LEU A 209 -14.00 -3.29 -3.83
CA LEU A 209 -13.06 -2.96 -4.89
C LEU A 209 -13.60 -3.49 -6.23
N GLY A 210 -14.19 -2.60 -7.01
CA GLY A 210 -14.92 -2.89 -8.24
C GLY A 210 -16.42 -3.02 -7.97
N HIS A 211 -17.23 -2.17 -8.60
CA HIS A 211 -18.63 -1.97 -8.21
C HIS A 211 -19.60 -2.96 -8.88
N SER A 212 -19.26 -3.46 -10.08
CA SER A 212 -20.16 -4.27 -10.89
C SER A 212 -19.43 -5.41 -11.60
N ASP A 213 -20.05 -6.59 -11.61
CA ASP A 213 -19.56 -7.77 -12.33
C ASP A 213 -19.51 -7.54 -13.85
N SER A 214 -20.33 -6.64 -14.39
CA SER A 214 -20.35 -6.32 -15.82
C SER A 214 -19.35 -5.23 -16.23
N TYR A 215 -18.72 -4.54 -15.28
CA TYR A 215 -17.83 -3.41 -15.58
C TYR A 215 -16.39 -3.88 -15.84
N THR A 216 -16.15 -4.39 -17.04
CA THR A 216 -14.86 -5.01 -17.40
C THR A 216 -13.66 -4.06 -17.46
N GLN A 217 -13.86 -2.74 -17.35
CA GLN A 217 -12.76 -1.79 -17.27
C GLN A 217 -11.93 -1.99 -15.98
N ASP A 218 -12.52 -2.56 -14.93
CA ASP A 218 -11.84 -2.84 -13.66
C ASP A 218 -10.81 -3.98 -13.74
N LYS A 219 -10.71 -4.70 -14.88
CA LYS A 219 -9.69 -5.74 -15.10
C LYS A 219 -8.25 -5.22 -15.03
N GLY A 220 -8.04 -3.92 -15.18
CA GLY A 220 -6.74 -3.26 -15.03
C GLY A 220 -6.42 -2.83 -13.58
N MET A 221 -7.38 -2.93 -12.65
CA MET A 221 -7.23 -2.47 -11.28
C MET A 221 -6.17 -3.28 -10.53
N GLN A 222 -5.30 -2.59 -9.80
CA GLN A 222 -4.30 -3.20 -8.92
C GLN A 222 -4.34 -2.53 -7.55
N VAL A 223 -4.53 -3.31 -6.48
CA VAL A 223 -4.62 -2.78 -5.10
C VAL A 223 -3.72 -3.58 -4.16
N THR A 224 -3.03 -2.86 -3.28
CA THR A 224 -2.26 -3.44 -2.17
C THR A 224 -2.98 -3.13 -0.87
N ILE A 225 -3.37 -4.16 -0.13
CA ILE A 225 -3.92 -4.06 1.22
C ILE A 225 -2.86 -4.60 2.16
N ALA A 226 -2.19 -3.72 2.91
CA ALA A 226 -1.07 -4.10 3.75
C ALA A 226 -1.04 -3.41 5.11
N PHE A 227 -0.59 -4.15 6.13
CA PHE A 227 -0.37 -3.68 7.50
C PHE A 227 -1.61 -3.06 8.17
N ASN A 228 -2.79 -3.55 7.79
CA ASN A 228 -4.05 -3.16 8.41
C ASN A 228 -4.37 -4.10 9.58
N HIS A 229 -5.08 -3.57 10.58
CA HIS A 229 -5.79 -4.37 11.55
C HIS A 229 -7.29 -4.26 11.25
N PHE A 230 -7.91 -5.39 10.90
CA PHE A 230 -9.33 -5.55 10.70
C PHE A 230 -9.91 -6.18 11.97
N GLY A 231 -10.63 -5.37 12.75
CA GLY A 231 -11.08 -5.73 14.10
C GLY A 231 -12.59 -5.89 14.22
N GLU A 232 -13.05 -5.74 15.46
CA GLU A 232 -14.46 -5.90 15.85
C GLU A 232 -15.43 -4.99 15.07
N GLY A 233 -16.66 -5.46 14.90
CA GLY A 233 -17.73 -4.74 14.21
C GLY A 233 -17.69 -4.86 12.67
N LEU A 234 -16.70 -5.58 12.11
CA LEU A 234 -16.60 -5.84 10.68
C LEU A 234 -17.30 -7.14 10.30
N VAL A 235 -18.45 -7.02 9.64
CA VAL A 235 -19.23 -8.19 9.20
C VAL A 235 -18.50 -8.93 8.08
N GLN A 236 -18.04 -8.22 7.06
CA GLN A 236 -17.50 -8.79 5.81
C GLN A 236 -16.73 -7.77 4.96
N ARG A 237 -16.16 -8.24 3.84
CA ARG A 237 -15.58 -7.42 2.76
C ARG A 237 -14.29 -6.69 3.17
N MET A 238 -13.31 -7.46 3.61
CA MET A 238 -11.96 -7.00 3.98
C MET A 238 -10.89 -7.68 3.11
N PRO A 239 -10.84 -7.46 1.79
CA PRO A 239 -11.80 -6.75 0.93
C PRO A 239 -12.86 -7.67 0.31
N ARG A 240 -13.86 -7.09 -0.37
CA ARG A 240 -14.60 -7.76 -1.45
C ARG A 240 -14.14 -7.22 -2.80
N CYS A 241 -13.69 -8.11 -3.68
CA CYS A 241 -12.99 -7.77 -4.91
C CYS A 241 -13.75 -8.20 -6.17
N ARG A 242 -13.60 -7.43 -7.25
CA ARG A 242 -14.05 -7.81 -8.60
C ARG A 242 -12.98 -7.54 -9.65
N HIS A 243 -12.88 -8.42 -10.65
CA HIS A 243 -11.99 -8.36 -11.82
C HIS A 243 -10.48 -8.28 -11.55
N GLY A 244 -10.00 -7.20 -10.93
CA GLY A 244 -8.59 -6.80 -10.87
C GLY A 244 -7.66 -7.72 -10.07
N TYR A 245 -6.52 -7.15 -9.67
CA TYR A 245 -5.43 -7.85 -9.00
C TYR A 245 -5.19 -7.28 -7.61
N PHE A 246 -5.24 -8.14 -6.60
CA PHE A 246 -5.24 -7.73 -5.20
C PHE A 246 -4.13 -8.44 -4.46
N HIS A 247 -3.22 -7.66 -3.88
CA HIS A 247 -2.20 -8.15 -2.97
C HIS A 247 -2.63 -7.87 -1.54
N VAL A 248 -3.07 -8.91 -0.82
CA VAL A 248 -3.47 -8.82 0.59
C VAL A 248 -2.32 -9.37 1.42
N VAL A 249 -1.53 -8.48 2.04
CA VAL A 249 -0.24 -8.86 2.62
C VAL A 249 -0.01 -8.32 4.01
N ASN A 250 0.36 -9.19 4.95
CA ASN A 250 0.71 -8.81 6.32
C ASN A 250 -0.34 -7.97 7.06
N ASN A 251 -1.62 -8.30 6.92
CA ASN A 251 -2.72 -7.73 7.69
C ASN A 251 -3.11 -8.65 8.85
N ASP A 252 -3.62 -8.07 9.93
CA ASP A 252 -4.17 -8.78 11.08
C ASP A 252 -5.70 -8.76 11.02
N TYR A 253 -6.33 -9.93 11.00
CA TYR A 253 -7.78 -10.08 10.99
C TYR A 253 -8.24 -10.73 12.29
N THR A 254 -9.12 -10.04 12.98
CA THR A 254 -9.70 -10.51 14.23
C THR A 254 -11.20 -10.25 14.19
N HIS A 255 -12.01 -11.28 14.41
CA HIS A 255 -13.46 -11.15 14.65
C HIS A 255 -14.36 -10.76 13.45
N TRP A 256 -14.15 -11.32 12.26
CA TRP A 256 -15.12 -11.15 11.15
C TRP A 256 -16.44 -11.89 11.43
N GLU A 257 -17.60 -11.36 11.04
CA GLU A 257 -18.88 -12.04 11.35
C GLU A 257 -19.40 -12.99 10.25
N MET A 258 -18.94 -12.83 9.01
CA MET A 258 -19.34 -13.69 7.88
C MET A 258 -18.16 -14.23 7.08
N TYR A 259 -17.29 -13.35 6.57
CA TYR A 259 -16.05 -13.71 5.90
C TYR A 259 -15.06 -12.56 5.95
N ALA A 260 -13.77 -12.83 5.82
CA ALA A 260 -12.76 -11.79 5.72
C ALA A 260 -12.61 -11.32 4.26
N ILE A 261 -12.19 -12.22 3.37
CA ILE A 261 -11.85 -11.90 1.98
C ILE A 261 -12.90 -12.51 1.05
N GLY A 262 -13.45 -11.71 0.15
CA GLY A 262 -14.44 -12.21 -0.82
C GLY A 262 -14.30 -11.61 -2.19
N GLY A 263 -15.15 -12.05 -3.11
CA GLY A 263 -15.17 -11.51 -4.46
C GLY A 263 -16.10 -12.22 -5.42
N SER A 264 -16.38 -11.54 -6.52
CA SER A 264 -17.19 -12.01 -7.65
C SER A 264 -16.55 -11.54 -8.96
N ALA A 265 -16.94 -12.11 -10.11
CA ALA A 265 -16.38 -11.75 -11.42
C ALA A 265 -14.84 -11.91 -11.51
N ALA A 266 -14.34 -13.07 -11.07
CA ALA A 266 -12.97 -13.54 -11.31
C ALA A 266 -11.81 -12.59 -10.91
N PRO A 267 -11.78 -12.03 -9.68
CA PRO A 267 -10.62 -11.29 -9.21
C PRO A 267 -9.42 -12.24 -9.00
N THR A 268 -8.21 -11.72 -9.14
CA THR A 268 -6.99 -12.43 -8.70
C THR A 268 -6.59 -11.97 -7.30
N ILE A 269 -6.67 -12.86 -6.32
CA ILE A 269 -6.37 -12.57 -4.91
C ILE A 269 -5.10 -13.30 -4.48
N ASN A 270 -4.08 -12.53 -4.15
CA ASN A 270 -2.84 -13.00 -3.59
C ASN A 270 -2.78 -12.67 -2.09
N SER A 271 -3.12 -13.64 -1.23
CA SER A 271 -3.00 -13.52 0.23
C SER A 271 -1.63 -14.01 0.69
N GLN A 272 -0.82 -13.16 1.33
CA GLN A 272 0.51 -13.53 1.81
C GLN A 272 0.84 -13.02 3.22
N GLY A 273 1.33 -13.90 4.08
CA GLY A 273 1.86 -13.54 5.40
C GLY A 273 0.89 -12.80 6.33
N ASN A 274 -0.42 -12.90 6.12
CA ASN A 274 -1.45 -12.35 6.99
C ASN A 274 -1.63 -13.21 8.25
N ARG A 275 -2.33 -12.67 9.24
CA ARG A 275 -2.79 -13.41 10.42
C ARG A 275 -4.31 -13.39 10.47
N PHE A 276 -4.92 -14.57 10.50
CA PHE A 276 -6.37 -14.75 10.56
C PHE A 276 -6.76 -15.44 11.86
N LEU A 277 -7.36 -14.70 12.78
CA LEU A 277 -7.97 -15.25 13.98
C LEU A 277 -9.48 -15.35 13.77
N ALA A 278 -9.95 -16.57 13.45
CA ALA A 278 -11.38 -16.79 13.27
C ALA A 278 -12.15 -16.55 14.59
N PRO A 279 -13.39 -16.03 14.52
CA PRO A 279 -14.29 -15.96 15.67
C PRO A 279 -14.57 -17.33 16.27
N ASP A 280 -15.05 -17.37 17.51
CA ASP A 280 -15.39 -18.63 18.20
C ASP A 280 -16.58 -19.36 17.58
N ARG A 281 -17.43 -18.67 16.82
CA ARG A 281 -18.57 -19.26 16.14
C ARG A 281 -18.12 -20.34 15.15
N LEU A 282 -18.72 -21.52 15.27
CA LEU A 282 -18.30 -22.73 14.55
C LEU A 282 -18.41 -22.65 13.03
N PHE A 283 -19.30 -21.80 12.51
CA PHE A 283 -19.57 -21.68 11.08
C PHE A 283 -18.80 -20.55 10.39
N ASP A 284 -18.10 -19.70 11.16
CA ASP A 284 -17.43 -18.51 10.63
C ASP A 284 -15.91 -18.72 10.55
N LYS A 285 -15.50 -19.92 10.11
CA LYS A 285 -14.09 -20.35 10.05
C LYS A 285 -13.43 -20.13 8.70
N GLU A 286 -14.22 -20.11 7.64
CA GLU A 286 -13.68 -19.86 6.30
C GLU A 286 -13.36 -18.37 6.13
N VAL A 287 -12.12 -18.08 5.77
CA VAL A 287 -11.64 -16.72 5.48
C VAL A 287 -12.25 -16.19 4.18
N THR A 288 -12.49 -17.09 3.23
CA THR A 288 -12.85 -16.80 1.84
C THR A 288 -14.35 -16.89 1.56
N LYS A 289 -14.87 -15.99 0.72
CA LYS A 289 -16.22 -16.09 0.17
C LYS A 289 -16.25 -15.80 -1.33
N HIS A 290 -16.54 -16.83 -2.13
CA HIS A 290 -16.77 -16.71 -3.56
C HIS A 290 -18.25 -16.34 -3.80
N GLU A 291 -18.51 -15.07 -4.09
CA GLU A 291 -19.86 -14.52 -4.26
C GLU A 291 -20.35 -14.71 -5.69
N ASP A 292 -21.66 -14.89 -5.83
CA ASP A 292 -22.39 -14.82 -7.10
C ASP A 292 -21.92 -15.79 -8.21
N ALA A 293 -21.23 -16.89 -7.83
CA ALA A 293 -20.72 -17.89 -8.77
C ALA A 293 -20.83 -19.33 -8.23
N PRO A 294 -21.20 -20.32 -9.06
CA PRO A 294 -21.17 -21.73 -8.68
C PRO A 294 -19.72 -22.24 -8.57
N GLU A 295 -19.53 -23.34 -7.84
CA GLU A 295 -18.21 -23.97 -7.63
C GLU A 295 -17.48 -24.33 -8.92
N SER A 296 -18.21 -24.75 -9.96
CA SER A 296 -17.63 -25.02 -11.28
C SER A 296 -16.98 -23.79 -11.93
N GLU A 297 -17.42 -22.59 -11.55
CA GLU A 297 -16.90 -21.33 -12.07
C GLU A 297 -15.80 -20.78 -11.17
N TRP A 298 -16.07 -20.56 -9.88
CA TRP A 298 -15.09 -19.88 -9.02
C TRP A 298 -13.82 -20.69 -8.79
N LYS A 299 -13.87 -22.01 -8.94
CA LYS A 299 -12.66 -22.85 -8.94
C LYS A 299 -11.64 -22.48 -10.01
N THR A 300 -12.06 -21.76 -11.05
CA THR A 300 -11.16 -21.27 -12.12
C THR A 300 -10.48 -19.95 -11.77
N TRP A 301 -10.95 -19.23 -10.75
CA TRP A 301 -10.40 -17.93 -10.33
C TRP A 301 -9.09 -18.12 -9.58
N ASN A 302 -8.19 -17.15 -9.63
CA ASN A 302 -6.85 -17.28 -9.03
C ASN A 302 -6.81 -16.73 -7.60
N TRP A 303 -7.10 -17.59 -6.62
CA TRP A 303 -7.05 -17.22 -5.19
C TRP A 303 -6.05 -18.11 -4.47
N ARG A 304 -5.05 -17.49 -3.83
CA ARG A 304 -4.05 -18.23 -3.06
C ARG A 304 -3.83 -17.63 -1.67
N SER A 305 -3.37 -18.49 -0.78
CA SER A 305 -2.83 -18.18 0.54
C SER A 305 -1.40 -18.72 0.63
N GLU A 306 -0.44 -17.88 1.03
CA GLU A 306 0.98 -18.23 1.15
C GLU A 306 1.60 -17.65 2.42
N GLY A 307 2.04 -18.51 3.35
CA GLY A 307 2.67 -18.07 4.60
C GLY A 307 1.71 -17.39 5.60
N ASP A 308 0.40 -17.43 5.35
CA ASP A 308 -0.62 -16.93 6.26
C ASP A 308 -0.69 -17.79 7.53
N LEU A 309 -0.93 -17.14 8.68
CA LEU A 309 -1.16 -17.79 9.96
C LEU A 309 -2.66 -17.93 10.21
N MET A 310 -3.13 -19.17 10.30
CA MET A 310 -4.53 -19.51 10.56
C MET A 310 -4.70 -19.91 12.03
N LEU A 311 -5.58 -19.23 12.76
CA LEU A 311 -5.84 -19.45 14.18
C LEU A 311 -7.32 -19.73 14.44
N ASN A 312 -7.60 -20.42 15.55
CA ASN A 312 -8.96 -20.78 15.97
C ASN A 312 -9.78 -21.53 14.89
N GLY A 313 -9.13 -22.39 14.12
CA GLY A 313 -9.76 -23.16 13.05
C GLY A 313 -9.99 -22.39 11.75
N ALA A 314 -9.45 -21.17 11.62
CA ALA A 314 -9.48 -20.44 10.36
C ALA A 314 -8.92 -21.29 9.21
N PHE A 315 -9.49 -21.15 8.02
CA PHE A 315 -8.89 -21.74 6.81
C PHE A 315 -9.23 -20.89 5.58
N PHE A 316 -8.39 -21.04 4.55
CA PHE A 316 -8.55 -20.37 3.26
C PHE A 316 -8.82 -21.44 2.20
N THR A 317 -9.83 -21.24 1.35
CA THR A 317 -10.13 -22.14 0.24
C THR A 317 -9.47 -21.60 -1.04
N PRO A 318 -8.32 -22.16 -1.48
CA PRO A 318 -7.66 -21.70 -2.69
C PRO A 318 -8.39 -22.18 -3.95
N SER A 319 -8.17 -21.48 -5.06
CA SER A 319 -8.73 -21.80 -6.37
C SER A 319 -7.75 -21.45 -7.50
N GLY A 320 -8.08 -21.91 -8.70
CA GLY A 320 -7.28 -21.71 -9.91
C GLY A 320 -6.35 -22.89 -10.18
N ALA A 321 -5.71 -22.88 -11.35
CA ALA A 321 -4.70 -23.88 -11.67
C ALA A 321 -3.60 -23.83 -10.60
N ALA A 322 -3.15 -24.99 -10.10
CA ALA A 322 -2.12 -25.11 -9.06
C ALA A 322 -0.97 -24.12 -9.32
N GLY A 323 -0.98 -23.01 -8.57
CA GLY A 323 -0.47 -21.73 -9.02
C GLY A 323 1.03 -21.71 -9.26
N THR A 324 1.43 -21.55 -10.51
CA THR A 324 2.78 -21.04 -10.81
C THR A 324 2.87 -19.59 -10.35
N SER A 325 3.99 -19.20 -9.73
CA SER A 325 4.21 -17.84 -9.20
C SER A 325 3.98 -16.73 -10.24
N SER A 326 4.09 -17.04 -11.53
CA SER A 326 3.82 -16.11 -12.64
C SER A 326 2.37 -15.65 -12.71
N SER A 327 1.41 -16.49 -12.31
CA SER A 327 -0.04 -16.18 -12.37
C SER A 327 -0.42 -15.03 -11.42
N TYR A 328 0.37 -14.82 -10.38
CA TYR A 328 0.15 -13.80 -9.36
C TYR A 328 1.08 -12.59 -9.51
N ALA A 329 1.92 -12.52 -10.56
CA ALA A 329 2.88 -11.42 -10.72
C ALA A 329 2.22 -10.03 -10.74
N LYS A 330 1.04 -9.90 -11.35
CA LYS A 330 0.24 -8.66 -11.35
C LYS A 330 -0.47 -8.37 -10.03
N ALA A 331 -0.58 -9.38 -9.16
CA ALA A 331 -1.13 -9.29 -7.81
C ALA A 331 -0.03 -9.34 -6.73
N SER A 332 1.23 -9.08 -7.09
CA SER A 332 2.36 -9.03 -6.18
C SER A 332 2.98 -7.63 -6.22
N SER A 333 3.02 -6.97 -5.06
CA SER A 333 3.45 -5.56 -4.98
C SER A 333 4.58 -5.30 -3.96
N LEU A 334 4.80 -6.22 -3.03
CA LEU A 334 5.95 -6.24 -2.10
C LEU A 334 6.25 -7.67 -1.65
N GLY A 335 7.39 -7.88 -0.98
CA GLY A 335 7.68 -9.15 -0.33
C GLY A 335 6.96 -9.27 1.02
N ALA A 336 6.29 -10.41 1.25
CA ALA A 336 5.63 -10.69 2.51
C ALA A 336 6.64 -10.96 3.64
N LYS A 337 6.35 -10.43 4.83
CA LYS A 337 7.05 -10.77 6.08
C LYS A 337 6.42 -12.02 6.71
N PRO A 338 7.14 -12.74 7.60
CA PRO A 338 6.56 -13.84 8.36
C PRO A 338 5.31 -13.40 9.13
N SER A 339 4.24 -14.20 9.06
CA SER A 339 2.96 -13.91 9.72
C SER A 339 3.06 -13.80 11.25
N ALA A 340 4.08 -14.41 11.86
CA ALA A 340 4.40 -14.25 13.28
C ALA A 340 4.72 -12.78 13.68
N LEU A 341 5.15 -11.94 12.74
CA LEU A 341 5.42 -10.52 12.98
C LEU A 341 4.19 -9.62 12.79
N VAL A 342 3.07 -10.15 12.28
CA VAL A 342 1.88 -9.34 11.94
C VAL A 342 1.38 -8.57 13.15
N GLY A 343 1.31 -9.20 14.32
CA GLY A 343 0.86 -8.53 15.54
C GLY A 343 1.73 -7.33 15.93
N SER A 344 3.05 -7.36 15.70
CA SER A 344 3.92 -6.22 16.01
C SER A 344 3.90 -5.14 14.93
N ILE A 345 3.88 -5.49 13.65
CA ILE A 345 3.93 -4.53 12.54
C ILE A 345 2.59 -3.81 12.30
N THR A 346 1.50 -4.32 12.88
CA THR A 346 0.15 -3.71 12.88
C THR A 346 -0.26 -3.14 14.25
N ALA A 347 0.63 -3.21 15.25
CA ALA A 347 0.32 -2.77 16.62
C ALA A 347 -0.08 -1.29 16.73
N THR A 348 0.28 -0.48 15.74
CA THR A 348 0.00 0.95 15.68
C THR A 348 -0.89 1.33 14.50
N SER A 349 -1.65 0.37 13.95
CA SER A 349 -2.66 0.66 12.93
C SER A 349 -3.70 1.67 13.46
N GLY A 350 -4.18 2.54 12.57
CA GLY A 350 -5.10 3.63 12.92
C GLY A 350 -4.45 5.02 12.84
N ALA A 351 -5.20 6.04 13.24
CA ALA A 351 -4.67 7.40 13.29
C ALA A 351 -3.69 7.55 14.45
N LEU A 352 -2.54 8.18 14.17
CA LEU A 352 -1.43 8.28 15.11
C LEU A 352 -1.54 9.54 15.98
N ILE A 353 -1.18 9.41 17.26
CA ILE A 353 -1.05 10.54 18.17
C ILE A 353 0.38 11.09 18.08
N CYS A 354 0.64 11.93 17.08
CA CYS A 354 1.94 12.58 16.92
C CYS A 354 2.02 13.88 17.75
N ARG A 355 3.07 14.06 18.55
CA ARG A 355 3.35 15.32 19.25
C ARG A 355 4.46 16.10 18.55
N LYS A 356 4.34 17.42 18.51
CA LYS A 356 5.36 18.31 17.94
C LYS A 356 6.65 18.24 18.75
N GLY A 357 7.80 18.21 18.08
CA GLY A 357 9.13 18.13 18.72
C GLY A 357 9.48 16.76 19.30
N SER A 358 8.66 15.74 19.09
CA SER A 358 8.98 14.34 19.43
C SER A 358 8.78 13.44 18.22
N LYS A 359 9.34 12.23 18.29
CA LYS A 359 8.96 11.16 17.37
C LYS A 359 7.45 10.93 17.46
N CYS A 360 6.84 10.64 16.31
CA CYS A 360 5.55 9.97 16.27
C CYS A 360 5.80 8.45 16.43
#